data_AF-A0A387HAY7-F1
#
_entry.id   AF-A0A387HAY7-F1
#
_cell.length_a   1.000
_cell.length_b   1.000
_cell.length_c   1.000
_cell.angle_alpha   90.00
_cell.angle_beta   90.00
_cell.angle_gamma   90.00
#
_symmetry.space_group_name_H-M   'P 1'
#
loop_
_entity.id
_entity.type
_entity.pdbx_description
1 polymer ?
#
loop_
_entity_poly.entity_id
_entity_poly.type
_entity_poly.pdbx_seq_one_letter_code
_entity_poly.pdbx_strand_id
1 'polypeptide(L)'
;MRLVRQKGKCRAKIVGGALGLVAALLASGCAAEDGGAGSPGAQAAKKGPAGALADYSEQLRHTEAARLAAVKKWGLAKPPLLAPPVPAVKPKITNRAGFETDGGDSLPPVFTTVPTKDKIVFLTIDDGAEKDPTFLKMMQELRIPYSAFLSDYLVKNDHEYFRKMQGLGVTLNNHTLNHRYLPGLSYEEQRHEICDQQDKIGQWAGKRPRLFRPPYGNYNEDTLKAAQSCGIKAAPLWAEEAFTDHMEWREWDRDLHPGDIILSHFRGREDWNGTMPDMVRQVMKVITDKGYAVARLEDYV
;
A
#
# COMPACT_ATOMS: atom_id res chain seq x y z
N MET A 1 -15.68 -0.18 28.51
CA MET A 1 -14.82 -0.25 27.31
C MET A 1 -13.74 0.81 27.37
N ARG A 2 -12.48 0.39 27.52
CA ARG A 2 -11.33 1.29 27.46
C ARG A 2 -11.11 1.68 25.99
N LEU A 3 -11.27 2.96 25.68
CA LEU A 3 -11.04 3.49 24.35
C LEU A 3 -9.53 3.66 24.13
N VAL A 4 -8.97 3.03 23.10
CA VAL A 4 -7.61 3.33 22.66
C VAL A 4 -7.71 4.47 21.65
N ARG A 5 -7.45 5.69 22.13
CA ARG A 5 -7.63 6.93 21.37
C ARG A 5 -6.30 7.42 20.81
N GLN A 6 -6.24 7.68 19.51
CA GLN A 6 -5.18 8.46 18.90
C GLN A 6 -5.54 9.96 18.95
N LYS A 7 -4.63 10.80 19.45
CA LYS A 7 -4.80 12.26 19.44
C LYS A 7 -4.39 12.82 18.07
N GLY A 8 -5.31 12.84 17.11
CA GLY A 8 -5.16 13.53 15.82
C GLY A 8 -6.38 14.44 15.57
N LYS A 9 -6.15 15.71 15.23
CA LYS A 9 -7.22 16.70 14.95
C LYS A 9 -7.59 16.66 13.47
N CYS A 10 -8.72 16.04 13.11
CA CYS A 10 -9.30 16.17 11.77
C CYS A 10 -10.43 17.21 11.75
N ARG A 11 -10.34 18.18 10.83
CA ARG A 11 -11.46 19.02 10.40
C ARG A 11 -11.90 18.55 9.02
N ALA A 12 -13.04 17.90 8.94
CA ALA A 12 -13.69 17.60 7.66
C ALA A 12 -14.55 18.79 7.22
N LYS A 13 -14.49 19.15 5.94
CA LYS A 13 -15.52 19.92 5.27
C LYS A 13 -15.92 19.23 3.96
N ILE A 14 -17.23 19.13 3.81
CA ILE A 14 -17.96 18.51 2.70
C ILE A 14 -17.96 19.48 1.51
N VAL A 15 -17.74 18.99 0.29
CA VAL A 15 -18.01 19.75 -0.94
C VAL A 15 -18.91 18.93 -1.86
N GLY A 16 -20.00 19.58 -2.31
CA GLY A 16 -21.00 19.06 -3.22
C GLY A 16 -20.55 19.06 -4.67
N GLY A 17 -21.13 18.15 -5.46
CA GLY A 17 -20.71 17.85 -6.82
C GLY A 17 -21.24 18.78 -7.92
N ALA A 18 -20.82 18.48 -9.13
CA ALA A 18 -21.50 18.85 -10.37
C ALA A 18 -21.18 17.82 -11.47
N LEU A 19 -22.23 17.38 -12.17
CA LEU A 19 -22.21 16.57 -13.38
C LEU A 19 -21.70 17.38 -14.59
N GLY A 20 -21.06 16.70 -15.53
CA GLY A 20 -20.85 17.19 -16.90
C GLY A 20 -20.68 16.03 -17.89
N LEU A 21 -21.73 15.78 -18.68
CA LEU A 21 -21.70 14.95 -19.90
C LEU A 21 -20.87 15.62 -21.00
N VAL A 22 -20.09 14.85 -21.77
CA VAL A 22 -19.94 15.01 -23.24
C VAL A 22 -19.66 13.64 -23.89
N ALA A 23 -20.26 13.44 -25.07
CA ALA A 23 -20.35 12.22 -25.87
C ALA A 23 -19.43 12.21 -27.12
N ALA A 24 -19.60 11.14 -27.91
CA ALA A 24 -19.17 10.86 -29.31
C ALA A 24 -17.78 10.19 -29.46
N LEU A 25 -17.63 8.93 -29.94
CA LEU A 25 -18.09 8.17 -31.13
C LEU A 25 -16.99 8.03 -32.20
N LEU A 26 -17.01 6.85 -32.85
CA LEU A 26 -16.32 6.39 -34.07
C LEU A 26 -14.98 5.64 -33.87
N ALA A 27 -14.65 4.59 -34.61
CA ALA A 27 -15.38 3.55 -35.34
C ALA A 27 -14.32 2.50 -35.72
N SER A 28 -14.77 1.26 -35.91
CA SER A 28 -14.00 0.06 -36.23
C SER A 28 -13.25 0.09 -37.56
N GLY A 29 -12.20 -0.74 -37.65
CA GLY A 29 -11.64 -1.22 -38.91
C GLY A 29 -10.95 -2.59 -38.73
N CYS A 30 -11.63 -3.66 -39.13
CA CYS A 30 -11.05 -4.96 -39.53
C CYS A 30 -10.52 -4.81 -40.99
N ALA A 31 -9.71 -5.66 -41.63
CA ALA A 31 -9.46 -7.10 -41.55
C ALA A 31 -8.23 -7.51 -42.42
N ALA A 32 -7.82 -8.78 -42.25
CA ALA A 32 -7.28 -9.77 -43.22
C ALA A 32 -5.92 -9.51 -43.93
N GLU A 33 -4.86 -10.28 -43.65
CA GLU A 33 -4.44 -11.59 -44.24
C GLU A 33 -3.80 -11.47 -45.64
N ASP A 34 -2.50 -11.78 -45.77
CA ASP A 34 -1.96 -13.03 -46.35
C ASP A 34 -0.46 -12.94 -46.66
N GLY A 35 0.23 -14.08 -46.67
CA GLY A 35 1.50 -14.26 -47.40
C GLY A 35 2.70 -14.71 -46.57
N GLY A 36 2.97 -16.02 -46.58
CA GLY A 36 4.08 -16.64 -45.87
C GLY A 36 5.46 -16.53 -46.53
N ALA A 37 6.49 -16.92 -45.77
CA ALA A 37 7.70 -17.59 -46.25
C ALA A 37 8.52 -18.03 -45.03
N GLY A 38 9.04 -19.26 -45.07
CA GLY A 38 9.72 -19.89 -43.96
C GLY A 38 11.03 -19.21 -43.52
N SER A 39 11.42 -19.50 -42.28
CA SER A 39 12.83 -19.45 -41.87
C SER A 39 13.12 -20.56 -40.87
N PRO A 40 14.35 -21.10 -40.87
CA PRO A 40 14.68 -22.36 -40.23
C PRO A 40 14.63 -22.22 -38.71
N GLY A 41 14.20 -23.29 -38.05
CA GLY A 41 14.25 -23.41 -36.60
C GLY A 41 15.66 -23.18 -36.08
N ALA A 42 15.89 -22.01 -35.48
CA ALA A 42 16.97 -21.82 -34.54
C ALA A 42 16.63 -22.65 -33.30
N GLN A 43 17.10 -23.90 -33.27
CA GLN A 43 17.28 -24.60 -32.01
C GLN A 43 18.21 -23.72 -31.17
N ALA A 44 17.64 -23.03 -30.18
CA ALA A 44 18.41 -22.32 -29.19
C ALA A 44 19.33 -23.34 -28.51
N ALA A 45 20.61 -23.36 -28.92
CA ALA A 45 21.63 -24.12 -28.26
C ALA A 45 21.60 -23.72 -26.78
N LYS A 46 21.30 -24.67 -25.89
CA LYS A 46 21.32 -24.43 -24.45
C LYS A 46 22.73 -23.95 -24.09
N LYS A 47 22.87 -22.65 -23.84
CA LYS A 47 24.13 -22.04 -23.41
C LYS A 47 24.62 -22.79 -22.17
N GLY A 48 25.92 -23.12 -22.15
CA GLY A 48 26.56 -23.73 -20.99
C GLY A 48 26.54 -22.80 -19.76
N PRO A 49 26.96 -23.27 -18.58
CA PRO A 49 26.88 -22.54 -17.31
C PRO A 49 27.51 -21.13 -17.35
N ALA A 50 28.63 -20.97 -18.07
CA ALA A 50 29.28 -19.67 -18.25
C ALA A 50 28.45 -18.68 -19.08
N GLY A 51 27.71 -19.16 -20.09
CA GLY A 51 26.80 -18.33 -20.87
C GLY A 51 25.58 -17.90 -20.06
N ALA A 52 25.06 -18.77 -19.18
CA ALA A 52 23.99 -18.42 -18.26
C ALA A 52 24.41 -17.35 -17.23
N LEU A 53 25.65 -17.43 -16.73
CA LEU A 53 26.22 -16.41 -15.82
C LEU A 53 26.42 -15.06 -16.50
N ALA A 54 26.86 -15.06 -17.76
CA ALA A 54 27.02 -13.84 -18.56
C ALA A 54 25.66 -13.16 -18.81
N ASP A 55 24.65 -13.93 -19.24
CA ASP A 55 23.29 -13.44 -19.47
C ASP A 55 22.69 -12.87 -18.16
N TYR A 56 22.88 -13.56 -17.03
CA TYR A 56 22.44 -13.08 -15.72
C TYR A 56 23.12 -11.76 -15.32
N SER A 57 24.43 -11.66 -15.54
CA SER A 57 25.20 -10.44 -15.23
C SER A 57 24.77 -9.25 -16.09
N GLU A 58 24.48 -9.50 -17.37
CA GLU A 58 23.94 -8.49 -18.27
C GLU A 58 22.55 -8.02 -17.83
N GLN A 59 21.67 -8.95 -17.48
CA GLN A 59 20.34 -8.64 -16.96
C GLN A 59 20.39 -7.80 -15.68
N LEU A 60 21.32 -8.08 -14.76
CA LEU A 60 21.55 -7.27 -13.56
C LEU A 60 21.98 -5.83 -13.93
N ARG A 61 22.91 -5.66 -14.87
CA ARG A 61 23.34 -4.34 -15.32
C ARG A 61 22.20 -3.54 -15.94
N HIS A 62 21.39 -4.15 -16.80
CA HIS A 62 20.22 -3.49 -17.38
C HIS A 62 19.19 -3.11 -16.31
N THR A 63 18.96 -4.00 -15.35
CA THR A 63 18.03 -3.78 -14.24
C THR A 63 18.45 -2.60 -13.38
N GLU A 64 19.75 -2.47 -13.09
CA GLU A 64 20.30 -1.35 -12.32
C GLU A 64 20.30 -0.05 -13.14
N ALA A 65 20.68 -0.10 -14.43
CA ALA A 65 20.64 1.07 -15.30
C ALA A 65 19.20 1.64 -15.43
N ALA A 66 18.20 0.77 -15.60
CA ALA A 66 16.80 1.18 -15.65
C ALA A 66 16.34 1.83 -14.33
N ARG A 67 16.78 1.30 -13.19
CA ARG A 67 16.48 1.84 -11.86
C ARG A 67 17.10 3.23 -11.67
N LEU A 68 18.37 3.43 -12.05
CA LEU A 68 19.02 4.74 -11.99
C LEU A 68 18.39 5.76 -12.94
N ALA A 69 17.97 5.32 -14.14
CA ALA A 69 17.23 6.16 -15.07
C ALA A 69 15.87 6.60 -14.50
N ALA A 70 15.14 5.70 -13.84
CA ALA A 70 13.89 6.03 -13.15
C ALA A 70 14.12 7.06 -12.02
N VAL A 71 15.17 6.88 -11.20
CA VAL A 71 15.53 7.83 -10.13
C VAL A 71 15.74 9.24 -10.69
N LYS A 72 16.49 9.37 -11.79
CA LYS A 72 16.69 10.65 -12.48
C LYS A 72 15.38 11.21 -13.03
N LYS A 73 14.60 10.38 -13.72
CA LYS A 73 13.31 10.76 -14.32
C LYS A 73 12.33 11.33 -13.29
N TRP A 74 12.28 10.70 -12.11
CA TRP A 74 11.35 11.08 -11.05
C TRP A 74 11.91 12.11 -10.08
N GLY A 75 13.13 12.60 -10.30
CA GLY A 75 13.73 13.67 -9.50
C GLY A 75 14.10 13.27 -8.08
N LEU A 76 14.42 12.00 -7.83
CA LEU A 76 14.91 11.55 -6.52
C LEU A 76 16.40 11.88 -6.40
N ALA A 77 16.81 12.38 -5.22
CA ALA A 77 18.21 12.71 -4.94
C ALA A 77 19.12 11.47 -4.83
N LYS A 78 18.56 10.36 -4.34
CA LYS A 78 19.24 9.07 -4.18
C LYS A 78 18.31 7.93 -4.62
N PRO A 79 18.86 6.82 -5.14
CA PRO A 79 18.05 5.64 -5.44
C PRO A 79 17.47 5.04 -4.14
N PRO A 80 16.16 4.73 -4.06
CA PRO A 80 15.58 4.04 -2.89
C PRO A 80 16.33 2.76 -2.58
N LEU A 81 16.72 2.51 -1.34
CA LEU A 81 17.46 1.29 -1.00
C LEU A 81 16.63 0.03 -1.27
N LEU A 82 17.29 -1.04 -1.69
CA LEU A 82 16.64 -2.34 -1.89
C LEU A 82 16.42 -3.01 -0.54
N ALA A 83 15.22 -3.53 -0.30
CA ALA A 83 14.94 -4.35 0.86
C ALA A 83 15.77 -5.65 0.82
N PRO A 84 16.13 -6.22 1.99
CA PRO A 84 16.70 -7.56 2.06
C PRO A 84 15.72 -8.60 1.49
N PRO A 85 16.19 -9.82 1.18
CA PRO A 85 15.32 -10.92 0.79
C PRO A 85 14.20 -11.14 1.80
N VAL A 86 13.01 -11.50 1.31
CA VAL A 86 11.85 -11.83 2.15
C VAL A 86 12.25 -12.90 3.19
N PRO A 87 11.93 -12.70 4.48
CA PRO A 87 12.30 -13.66 5.51
C PRO A 87 11.63 -15.01 5.26
N ALA A 88 12.39 -16.10 5.42
CA ALA A 88 11.87 -17.45 5.27
C ALA A 88 10.78 -17.79 6.30
N VAL A 89 10.84 -17.16 7.47
CA VAL A 89 9.85 -17.28 8.55
C VAL A 89 9.40 -15.88 8.94
N LYS A 90 8.09 -15.63 8.87
CA LYS A 90 7.51 -14.35 9.27
C LYS A 90 7.68 -14.13 10.78
N PRO A 91 8.00 -12.90 11.23
CA PRO A 91 8.02 -12.60 12.64
C PRO A 91 6.62 -12.81 13.26
N LYS A 92 6.59 -13.21 14.54
CA LYS A 92 5.34 -13.27 15.29
C LYS A 92 4.89 -11.84 15.61
N ILE A 93 3.73 -11.44 15.09
CA ILE A 93 3.12 -10.15 15.40
C ILE A 93 2.37 -10.24 16.73
N THR A 94 2.60 -9.27 17.59
CA THR A 94 1.94 -9.10 18.90
C THR A 94 1.43 -7.67 19.03
N ASN A 95 0.60 -7.42 20.05
CA ASN A 95 0.19 -6.06 20.36
C ASN A 95 1.41 -5.19 20.69
N ARG A 96 1.37 -3.93 20.25
CA ARG A 96 2.28 -2.90 20.76
C ARG A 96 1.92 -2.63 22.23
N ALA A 97 2.93 -2.46 23.08
CA ALA A 97 2.72 -2.09 24.48
C ALA A 97 1.85 -0.82 24.59
N GLY A 98 0.74 -0.91 25.33
CA GLY A 98 -0.24 0.17 25.51
C GLY A 98 -1.39 0.18 24.48
N PHE A 99 -1.42 -0.77 23.56
CA PHE A 99 -2.46 -0.95 22.53
C PHE A 99 -3.40 -2.13 22.84
N GLU A 100 -3.21 -2.79 23.97
CA GLU A 100 -4.00 -3.94 24.38
C GLU A 100 -5.45 -3.58 24.73
N THR A 101 -6.37 -4.51 24.46
CA THR A 101 -7.74 -4.50 25.00
C THR A 101 -7.90 -5.61 26.03
N ASP A 102 -9.00 -5.62 26.78
CA ASP A 102 -9.22 -6.61 27.85
C ASP A 102 -9.33 -8.05 27.26
N GLY A 103 -9.69 -8.18 25.98
CA GLY A 103 -9.68 -9.45 25.23
C GLY A 103 -8.29 -10.06 24.95
N GLY A 104 -7.20 -9.37 25.29
CA GLY A 104 -5.83 -9.90 25.28
C GLY A 104 -5.36 -10.45 23.92
N ASP A 105 -4.48 -11.46 23.96
CA ASP A 105 -3.84 -12.07 22.77
C ASP A 105 -4.78 -12.92 21.91
N SER A 106 -6.05 -13.06 22.29
CA SER A 106 -7.05 -13.79 21.53
C SER A 106 -7.61 -13.00 20.35
N LEU A 107 -7.44 -11.67 20.35
CA LEU A 107 -7.94 -10.76 19.33
C LEU A 107 -6.85 -10.38 18.31
N PRO A 108 -7.22 -9.87 17.11
CA PRO A 108 -6.25 -9.44 16.12
C PRO A 108 -5.26 -8.42 16.72
N PRO A 109 -3.94 -8.66 16.62
CA PRO A 109 -2.96 -7.78 17.24
C PRO A 109 -2.96 -6.40 16.58
N VAL A 110 -2.79 -5.37 17.40
CA VAL A 110 -2.65 -3.98 16.98
C VAL A 110 -1.21 -3.53 17.20
N PHE A 111 -0.56 -3.09 16.13
CA PHE A 111 0.88 -2.82 16.12
C PHE A 111 1.20 -1.65 15.20
N THR A 112 2.30 -0.95 15.48
CA THR A 112 2.82 0.14 14.63
C THR A 112 4.16 -0.21 14.00
N THR A 113 4.78 -1.30 14.45
CA THR A 113 6.11 -1.74 14.05
C THR A 113 6.11 -3.26 13.91
N VAL A 114 6.83 -3.77 12.92
CA VAL A 114 7.05 -5.21 12.70
C VAL A 114 8.38 -5.61 13.34
N PRO A 115 8.44 -6.69 14.13
CA PRO A 115 9.70 -7.13 14.73
C PRO A 115 10.74 -7.52 13.67
N THR A 116 11.79 -6.71 13.52
CA THR A 116 12.93 -6.99 12.63
C THR A 116 14.19 -6.28 13.12
N LYS A 117 15.36 -6.77 12.72
CA LYS A 117 16.66 -6.10 12.91
C LYS A 117 17.13 -5.40 11.64
N ASP A 118 16.51 -5.69 10.50
CA ASP A 118 16.86 -5.07 9.22
C ASP A 118 16.41 -3.62 9.21
N LYS A 119 17.21 -2.75 8.58
CA LYS A 119 16.84 -1.35 8.35
C LYS A 119 15.82 -1.24 7.23
N ILE A 120 14.61 -1.70 7.52
CA ILE A 120 13.44 -1.61 6.65
C ILE A 120 12.30 -0.89 7.34
N VAL A 121 11.44 -0.28 6.53
CA VAL A 121 10.15 0.29 6.94
C VAL A 121 9.07 -0.14 5.96
N PHE A 122 7.81 0.04 6.32
CA PHE A 122 6.66 -0.38 5.53
C PHE A 122 5.80 0.82 5.14
N LEU A 123 5.82 1.20 3.86
CA LEU A 123 4.95 2.25 3.36
C LEU A 123 3.53 1.73 3.18
N THR A 124 2.57 2.37 3.82
CA THR A 124 1.15 2.07 3.72
C THR A 124 0.37 3.31 3.33
N ILE A 125 -0.67 3.15 2.51
CA ILE A 125 -1.47 4.27 2.00
C ILE A 125 -2.95 3.98 2.20
N ASP A 126 -3.63 4.87 2.92
CA ASP A 126 -5.04 4.71 3.30
C ASP A 126 -5.99 5.45 2.36
N ASP A 127 -7.28 5.11 2.50
CA ASP A 127 -8.45 5.68 1.84
C ASP A 127 -8.66 5.23 0.39
N GLY A 128 -7.97 5.89 -0.55
CA GLY A 128 -8.19 5.76 -2.00
C GLY A 128 -8.95 6.93 -2.63
N ALA A 129 -8.87 8.14 -2.07
CA ALA A 129 -9.56 9.31 -2.65
C ALA A 129 -8.94 9.74 -3.99
N GLU A 130 -7.63 9.93 -4.06
CA GLU A 130 -6.86 10.26 -5.28
C GLU A 130 -6.58 9.01 -6.14
N LYS A 131 -6.70 9.13 -7.47
CA LYS A 131 -6.44 8.04 -8.44
C LYS A 131 -5.44 8.45 -9.52
N ASP A 132 -4.33 9.07 -9.10
CA ASP A 132 -3.29 9.54 -10.02
C ASP A 132 -2.59 8.35 -10.73
N PRO A 133 -2.67 8.21 -12.07
CA PRO A 133 -1.95 7.17 -12.80
C PRO A 133 -0.43 7.42 -12.82
N THR A 134 0.01 8.67 -12.65
CA THR A 134 1.43 9.04 -12.55
C THR A 134 2.05 8.43 -11.30
N PHE A 135 1.31 8.39 -10.19
CA PHE A 135 1.72 7.70 -8.97
C PHE A 135 1.98 6.21 -9.22
N LEU A 136 1.04 5.48 -9.84
CA LEU A 136 1.23 4.05 -10.13
C LEU A 136 2.48 3.81 -11.00
N LYS A 137 2.68 4.66 -12.01
CA LYS A 137 3.85 4.61 -12.89
C LYS A 137 5.15 4.84 -12.12
N MET A 138 5.17 5.84 -11.23
CA MET A 138 6.33 6.15 -10.40
C MET A 138 6.69 4.98 -9.48
N MET A 139 5.70 4.42 -8.77
CA MET A 139 5.93 3.30 -7.86
C MET A 139 6.43 2.05 -8.61
N GLN A 140 5.88 1.78 -9.80
CA GLN A 140 6.32 0.67 -10.65
C GLN A 140 7.76 0.85 -11.13
N GLU A 141 8.09 2.01 -11.71
CA GLU A 141 9.41 2.25 -12.28
C GLU A 141 10.51 2.32 -11.22
N LEU A 142 10.20 2.85 -10.02
CA LEU A 142 11.10 2.86 -8.87
C LEU A 142 11.11 1.55 -8.09
N ARG A 143 10.19 0.62 -8.40
CA ARG A 143 9.99 -0.66 -7.69
C ARG A 143 9.81 -0.48 -6.18
N ILE A 144 9.08 0.55 -5.76
CA ILE A 144 8.83 0.81 -4.34
C ILE A 144 7.63 -0.05 -3.91
N PRO A 145 7.81 -1.02 -2.98
CA PRO A 145 6.68 -1.76 -2.44
C PRO A 145 5.86 -0.88 -1.50
N TYR A 146 4.55 -1.11 -1.49
CA TYR A 146 3.62 -0.48 -0.55
C TYR A 146 2.38 -1.36 -0.37
N SER A 147 1.62 -1.09 0.68
CA SER A 147 0.32 -1.71 0.93
C SER A 147 -0.78 -0.66 0.98
N ALA A 148 -1.95 -0.94 0.39
CA ALA A 148 -3.08 -0.02 0.38
C ALA A 148 -4.18 -0.47 1.34
N PHE A 149 -4.79 0.44 2.09
CA PHE A 149 -6.00 0.18 2.88
C PHE A 149 -7.14 1.03 2.33
N LEU A 150 -8.17 0.38 1.78
CA LEU A 150 -9.18 1.06 0.97
C LEU A 150 -10.53 1.17 1.68
N SER A 151 -11.13 2.36 1.58
CA SER A 151 -12.48 2.66 2.05
C SER A 151 -13.47 2.56 0.89
N ASP A 152 -14.53 1.75 1.02
CA ASP A 152 -15.47 1.47 -0.09
C ASP A 152 -16.02 2.74 -0.74
N TYR A 153 -16.49 3.69 0.07
CA TYR A 153 -17.15 4.89 -0.41
C TYR A 153 -16.27 5.73 -1.35
N LEU A 154 -14.95 5.59 -1.26
CA LEU A 154 -13.97 6.28 -2.11
C LEU A 154 -13.57 5.48 -3.35
N VAL A 155 -13.66 4.15 -3.30
CA VAL A 155 -13.11 3.28 -4.36
C VAL A 155 -14.17 2.61 -5.22
N LYS A 156 -15.43 2.56 -4.76
CA LYS A 156 -16.53 1.80 -5.39
C LYS A 156 -16.79 2.12 -6.86
N ASN A 157 -16.44 3.33 -7.31
CA ASN A 157 -16.65 3.79 -8.68
C ASN A 157 -15.39 3.64 -9.58
N ASP A 158 -14.24 3.27 -9.00
CA ASP A 158 -12.93 3.33 -9.66
C ASP A 158 -12.10 2.04 -9.47
N HIS A 159 -12.76 0.88 -9.35
CA HIS A 159 -12.09 -0.41 -9.11
C HIS A 159 -10.99 -0.74 -10.13
N GLU A 160 -11.07 -0.22 -11.36
CA GLU A 160 -10.04 -0.45 -12.38
C GLU A 160 -8.67 0.11 -11.96
N TYR A 161 -8.63 1.29 -11.33
CA TYR A 161 -7.39 1.89 -10.83
C TYR A 161 -6.71 0.96 -9.81
N PHE A 162 -7.49 0.45 -8.86
CA PHE A 162 -6.98 -0.42 -7.80
C PHE A 162 -6.69 -1.85 -8.31
N ARG A 163 -7.36 -2.33 -9.36
CA ARG A 163 -6.97 -3.57 -10.05
C ARG A 163 -5.65 -3.43 -10.77
N LYS A 164 -5.38 -2.30 -11.42
CA LYS A 164 -4.05 -2.01 -12.00
C LYS A 164 -2.99 -2.01 -10.91
N MET A 165 -3.26 -1.33 -9.80
CA MET A 165 -2.40 -1.34 -8.60
C MET A 165 -2.12 -2.76 -8.08
N GLN A 166 -3.16 -3.60 -7.96
CA GLN A 166 -3.02 -5.01 -7.57
C GLN A 166 -2.16 -5.81 -8.56
N GLY A 167 -2.32 -5.57 -9.87
CA GLY A 167 -1.50 -6.16 -10.93
C GLY A 167 -0.02 -5.80 -10.85
N LEU A 168 0.32 -4.71 -10.15
CA LEU A 168 1.70 -4.32 -9.85
C LEU A 168 2.26 -4.99 -8.58
N GLY A 169 1.51 -5.90 -7.96
CA GLY A 169 1.92 -6.65 -6.77
C GLY A 169 1.54 -6.01 -5.43
N VAL A 170 0.77 -4.92 -5.46
CA VAL A 170 0.30 -4.21 -4.26
C VAL A 170 -0.84 -4.99 -3.60
N THR A 171 -0.78 -5.17 -2.29
CA THR A 171 -1.89 -5.77 -1.55
C THR A 171 -2.94 -4.72 -1.23
N LEU A 172 -4.21 -5.06 -1.46
CA LEU A 172 -5.37 -4.26 -1.10
C LEU A 172 -5.95 -4.79 0.22
N ASN A 173 -6.04 -3.91 1.22
CA ASN A 173 -6.48 -4.21 2.58
C ASN A 173 -7.73 -3.38 2.96
N ASN A 174 -8.35 -3.73 4.08
CA ASN A 174 -9.66 -3.18 4.48
C ASN A 174 -9.51 -1.88 5.30
N HIS A 175 -10.23 -0.83 4.91
CA HIS A 175 -10.35 0.43 5.67
C HIS A 175 -11.81 0.85 5.91
N THR A 176 -12.71 -0.13 6.11
CA THR A 176 -14.17 0.02 6.30
C THR A 176 -14.95 0.45 5.05
N LEU A 177 -16.28 0.44 5.15
CA LEU A 177 -17.16 0.91 4.10
C LEU A 177 -17.13 2.44 3.98
N ASN A 178 -17.35 3.14 5.10
CA ASN A 178 -17.70 4.55 5.11
C ASN A 178 -16.74 5.41 5.95
N HIS A 179 -15.63 4.85 6.42
CA HIS A 179 -14.64 5.54 7.24
C HIS A 179 -15.25 6.19 8.50
N ARG A 180 -16.21 5.49 9.13
CA ARG A 180 -16.88 5.95 10.36
C ARG A 180 -15.97 5.76 11.57
N TYR A 181 -16.17 6.60 12.59
CA TYR A 181 -15.53 6.41 13.90
C TYR A 181 -16.12 5.19 14.61
N LEU A 182 -15.46 4.03 14.45
CA LEU A 182 -15.97 2.74 14.92
C LEU A 182 -16.31 2.68 16.41
N PRO A 183 -15.52 3.27 17.33
CA PRO A 183 -15.86 3.19 18.76
C PRO A 183 -17.15 3.93 19.16
N GLY A 184 -17.71 4.75 18.27
CA GLY A 184 -19.01 5.39 18.47
C GLY A 184 -20.19 4.58 17.94
N LEU A 185 -19.94 3.41 17.36
CA LEU A 185 -20.96 2.53 16.78
C LEU A 185 -21.21 1.31 17.67
N SER A 186 -22.40 0.73 17.54
CA SER A 186 -22.69 -0.59 18.12
C SER A 186 -21.81 -1.68 17.50
N TYR A 187 -21.61 -2.80 18.19
CA TYR A 187 -20.86 -3.95 17.67
C TYR A 187 -21.36 -4.40 16.28
N GLU A 188 -22.67 -4.48 16.08
CA GLU A 188 -23.26 -4.90 14.80
C GLU A 188 -22.96 -3.92 13.67
N GLU A 189 -23.01 -2.61 13.95
CA GLU A 189 -22.63 -1.58 12.97
C GLU A 189 -21.13 -1.62 12.66
N GLN A 190 -20.27 -1.86 13.66
CA GLN A 190 -18.84 -2.05 13.42
C GLN A 190 -18.58 -3.29 12.58
N ARG A 191 -19.27 -4.39 12.86
CA ARG A 191 -19.18 -5.63 12.06
C ARG A 191 -19.63 -5.40 10.63
N HIS A 192 -20.72 -4.67 10.41
CA HIS A 192 -21.18 -4.30 9.08
C HIS A 192 -20.12 -3.47 8.32
N GLU A 193 -19.55 -2.43 8.94
CA GLU A 193 -18.49 -1.62 8.33
C GLU A 193 -17.26 -2.45 7.90
N ILE A 194 -16.90 -3.48 8.68
CA ILE A 194 -15.70 -4.29 8.45
C ILE A 194 -15.98 -5.47 7.51
N CYS A 195 -16.99 -6.29 7.80
CA CYS A 195 -17.30 -7.52 7.05
C CYS A 195 -17.75 -7.20 5.63
N ASP A 196 -18.64 -6.23 5.42
CA ASP A 196 -19.12 -5.93 4.08
C ASP A 196 -18.00 -5.37 3.20
N GLN A 197 -17.07 -4.58 3.76
CA GLN A 197 -15.90 -4.14 3.01
C GLN A 197 -14.96 -5.30 2.69
N GLN A 198 -14.84 -6.27 3.59
CA GLN A 198 -14.08 -7.50 3.38
C GLN A 198 -14.64 -8.29 2.19
N ASP A 199 -15.96 -8.42 2.14
CA ASP A 199 -16.71 -9.10 1.10
C ASP A 199 -16.59 -8.38 -0.23
N LYS A 200 -16.78 -7.06 -0.25
CA LYS A 200 -16.65 -6.24 -1.46
C LYS A 200 -15.27 -6.35 -2.09
N ILE A 201 -14.19 -6.13 -1.32
CA ILE A 201 -12.83 -6.32 -1.85
C ILE A 201 -12.64 -7.75 -2.36
N GLY A 202 -13.15 -8.76 -1.63
CA GLY A 202 -13.13 -10.14 -2.10
C GLY A 202 -13.82 -10.34 -3.45
N GLN A 203 -14.98 -9.71 -3.67
CA GLN A 203 -15.76 -9.82 -4.91
C GLN A 203 -15.06 -9.15 -6.10
N TRP A 204 -14.55 -7.92 -5.95
CA TRP A 204 -14.03 -7.17 -7.10
C TRP A 204 -12.53 -7.32 -7.32
N ALA A 205 -11.76 -7.63 -6.27
CA ALA A 205 -10.30 -7.85 -6.31
C ALA A 205 -9.89 -9.33 -6.20
N GLY A 206 -10.86 -10.24 -6.06
CA GLY A 206 -10.65 -11.69 -6.09
C GLY A 206 -10.04 -12.32 -4.84
N LYS A 207 -9.71 -11.53 -3.80
CA LYS A 207 -9.17 -12.04 -2.54
C LYS A 207 -9.63 -11.17 -1.37
N ARG A 208 -10.13 -11.83 -0.32
CA ARG A 208 -10.43 -11.16 0.95
C ARG A 208 -9.12 -10.67 1.60
N PRO A 209 -9.05 -9.40 2.04
CA PRO A 209 -7.97 -8.91 2.89
C PRO A 209 -7.62 -9.81 4.08
N ARG A 210 -6.39 -9.68 4.58
CA ARG A 210 -5.99 -10.26 5.88
C ARG A 210 -5.78 -9.18 6.93
N LEU A 211 -5.52 -7.95 6.49
CA LEU A 211 -5.27 -6.80 7.34
C LEU A 211 -6.44 -5.83 7.25
N PHE A 212 -6.67 -5.15 8.36
CA PHE A 212 -7.67 -4.11 8.48
C PHE A 212 -7.08 -2.97 9.30
N ARG A 213 -7.27 -1.73 8.88
CA ARG A 213 -6.89 -0.56 9.66
C ARG A 213 -8.14 0.19 10.08
N PRO A 214 -8.38 0.45 11.38
CA PRO A 214 -9.53 1.22 11.80
C PRO A 214 -9.35 2.70 11.42
N PRO A 215 -10.42 3.38 10.93
CA PRO A 215 -10.42 4.81 10.66
C PRO A 215 -9.89 5.62 11.85
N TYR A 216 -9.07 6.63 11.55
CA TYR A 216 -8.42 7.49 12.56
C TYR A 216 -7.52 6.73 13.55
N GLY A 217 -7.20 5.46 13.27
CA GLY A 217 -6.50 4.55 14.17
C GLY A 217 -7.20 4.32 15.51
N ASN A 218 -8.51 4.58 15.59
CA ASN A 218 -9.30 4.47 16.81
C ASN A 218 -10.10 3.17 16.84
N TYR A 219 -9.97 2.43 17.92
CA TYR A 219 -10.67 1.15 18.10
C TYR A 219 -11.01 0.92 19.57
N ASN A 220 -11.92 -0.02 19.79
CA ASN A 220 -12.20 -0.60 21.10
C ASN A 220 -12.23 -2.13 20.97
N GLU A 221 -12.58 -2.82 22.06
CA GLU A 221 -12.66 -4.28 22.05
C GLU A 221 -13.69 -4.83 21.05
N ASP A 222 -14.86 -4.18 20.93
CA ASP A 222 -15.89 -4.56 19.97
C ASP A 222 -15.37 -4.44 18.53
N THR A 223 -14.54 -3.45 18.24
CA THR A 223 -13.88 -3.30 16.93
C THR A 223 -13.03 -4.52 16.61
N LEU A 224 -12.21 -4.98 17.55
CA LEU A 224 -11.32 -6.12 17.34
C LEU A 224 -12.07 -7.45 17.31
N LYS A 225 -13.14 -7.61 18.11
CA LYS A 225 -14.06 -8.75 18.03
C LYS A 225 -14.75 -8.81 16.68
N ALA A 226 -15.27 -7.68 16.20
CA ALA A 226 -15.89 -7.57 14.89
C ALA A 226 -14.88 -7.93 13.79
N ALA A 227 -13.69 -7.35 13.83
CA ALA A 227 -12.61 -7.66 12.90
C ALA A 227 -12.27 -9.17 12.88
N GLN A 228 -12.12 -9.79 14.05
CA GLN A 228 -11.89 -11.23 14.17
C GLN A 228 -13.01 -12.05 13.52
N SER A 229 -14.26 -11.71 13.80
CA SER A 229 -15.43 -12.41 13.25
C SER A 229 -15.49 -12.31 11.71
N CYS A 230 -14.94 -11.22 11.14
CA CYS A 230 -14.86 -11.00 9.69
C CYS A 230 -13.63 -11.67 9.04
N GLY A 231 -12.78 -12.37 9.82
CA GLY A 231 -11.61 -13.09 9.35
C GLY A 231 -10.30 -12.28 9.32
N ILE A 232 -10.28 -11.08 9.89
CA ILE A 232 -9.06 -10.25 9.99
C ILE A 232 -8.02 -10.95 10.87
N LYS A 233 -6.77 -10.85 10.44
CA LYS A 233 -5.61 -11.47 11.13
C LYS A 233 -4.80 -10.49 11.95
N ALA A 234 -4.73 -9.23 11.55
CA ALA A 234 -4.02 -8.20 12.30
C ALA A 234 -4.51 -6.80 11.91
N ALA A 235 -4.30 -5.83 12.81
CA ALA A 235 -4.69 -4.45 12.62
C ALA A 235 -3.49 -3.48 12.71
N PRO A 236 -2.73 -3.32 11.61
CA PRO A 236 -1.59 -2.41 11.59
C PRO A 236 -2.07 -0.96 11.71
N LEU A 237 -1.45 -0.23 12.62
CA LEU A 237 -1.46 1.23 12.67
C LEU A 237 -0.14 1.75 12.07
N TRP A 238 0.38 2.87 12.58
CA TRP A 238 1.58 3.52 12.07
C TRP A 238 2.43 4.11 13.19
N ALA A 239 3.73 4.23 12.94
CA ALA A 239 4.70 4.91 13.81
C ALA A 239 4.94 6.35 13.33
N GLU A 240 4.81 6.60 12.03
CA GLU A 240 4.97 7.90 11.40
C GLU A 240 3.92 8.13 10.31
N GLU A 241 3.68 9.41 10.00
CA GLU A 241 2.81 9.80 8.92
C GLU A 241 3.56 10.70 7.93
N ALA A 242 3.43 10.39 6.64
CA ALA A 242 4.16 11.04 5.56
C ALA A 242 3.22 11.92 4.73
N PHE A 243 3.64 13.17 4.57
CA PHE A 243 2.99 14.20 3.76
C PHE A 243 3.90 14.66 2.62
N THR A 244 3.43 15.59 1.79
CA THR A 244 4.19 16.12 0.64
C THR A 244 5.41 16.96 1.04
N ASP A 245 5.45 17.48 2.25
CA ASP A 245 6.46 18.45 2.72
C ASP A 245 7.10 18.10 4.08
N HIS A 246 6.51 17.19 4.86
CA HIS A 246 7.01 16.81 6.17
C HIS A 246 6.67 15.35 6.55
N MET A 247 7.26 14.91 7.66
CA MET A 247 6.90 13.68 8.37
C MET A 247 6.38 14.07 9.76
N GLU A 248 5.29 13.46 10.20
CA GLU A 248 4.86 13.47 11.59
C GLU A 248 5.33 12.19 12.29
N TRP A 249 5.84 12.33 13.51
CA TRP A 249 6.48 11.25 14.25
C TRP A 249 5.72 10.98 15.54
N ARG A 250 5.46 9.72 15.87
CA ARG A 250 4.85 9.35 17.15
C ARG A 250 5.87 9.17 18.25
N GLU A 251 7.05 8.68 17.90
CA GLU A 251 8.14 8.52 18.85
C GLU A 251 8.85 9.85 19.11
N TRP A 252 9.32 10.01 20.34
CA TRP A 252 9.85 11.27 20.87
C TRP A 252 11.16 11.70 20.20
N ASP A 253 11.92 10.76 19.67
CA ASP A 253 13.22 10.96 19.02
C ASP A 253 13.07 11.41 17.56
N ARG A 254 11.85 11.31 17.00
CA ARG A 254 11.50 11.74 15.64
C ARG A 254 12.39 11.07 14.60
N ASP A 255 12.63 9.78 14.78
CA ASP A 255 13.43 8.95 13.89
C ASP A 255 12.69 7.68 13.43
N LEU A 256 13.18 7.08 12.35
CA LEU A 256 12.76 5.78 11.84
C LEU A 256 13.44 4.68 12.65
N HIS A 257 12.69 3.65 12.98
CA HIS A 257 13.18 2.42 13.59
C HIS A 257 12.98 1.23 12.66
N PRO A 258 13.80 0.17 12.83
CA PRO A 258 13.59 -1.09 12.14
C PRO A 258 12.16 -1.61 12.29
N GLY A 259 11.49 -1.75 11.15
CA GLY A 259 10.16 -2.31 11.05
C GLY A 259 9.02 -1.31 11.22
N ASP A 260 9.30 -0.01 11.29
CA ASP A 260 8.25 0.99 11.40
C ASP A 260 7.28 0.97 10.22
N ILE A 261 6.01 1.20 10.52
CA ILE A 261 4.95 1.32 9.52
C ILE A 261 4.65 2.81 9.33
N ILE A 262 4.89 3.28 8.10
CA ILE A 262 4.64 4.65 7.68
C ILE A 262 3.25 4.72 7.06
N LEU A 263 2.41 5.62 7.56
CA LEU A 263 1.13 5.97 6.95
C LEU A 263 1.29 7.10 5.95
N SER A 264 0.56 7.03 4.84
CA SER A 264 0.17 8.19 4.04
C SER A 264 -1.25 7.98 3.53
N HIS A 265 -1.76 8.89 2.71
CA HIS A 265 -3.13 8.83 2.21
C HIS A 265 -3.16 9.05 0.69
N PHE A 266 -4.14 8.47 0.00
CA PHE A 266 -4.37 8.79 -1.41
C PHE A 266 -4.97 10.20 -1.54
N ARG A 267 -4.12 11.22 -1.58
CA ARG A 267 -4.50 12.64 -1.55
C ARG A 267 -3.78 13.42 -2.65
N GLY A 268 -4.51 14.35 -3.27
CA GLY A 268 -4.02 15.21 -4.34
C GLY A 268 -3.91 16.67 -3.92
N ARG A 269 -3.82 17.55 -4.92
CA ARG A 269 -3.66 19.01 -4.72
C ARG A 269 -4.82 19.68 -3.99
N GLU A 270 -5.97 19.03 -3.94
CA GLU A 270 -7.14 19.53 -3.22
C GLU A 270 -6.98 19.42 -1.70
N ASP A 271 -6.22 18.43 -1.24
CA ASP A 271 -5.99 18.15 0.18
C ASP A 271 -4.58 18.55 0.63
N TRP A 272 -3.59 18.47 -0.27
CA TRP A 272 -2.18 18.75 0.00
C TRP A 272 -1.65 19.85 -0.91
N ASN A 273 -0.58 20.52 -0.47
CA ASN A 273 0.20 21.39 -1.35
C ASN A 273 1.17 20.57 -2.23
N GLY A 274 0.66 19.53 -2.90
CA GLY A 274 1.45 18.60 -3.68
C GLY A 274 0.63 17.45 -4.25
N THR A 275 1.32 16.59 -4.99
CA THR A 275 0.77 15.39 -5.62
C THR A 275 1.25 14.13 -4.92
N MET A 276 0.65 12.98 -5.24
CA MET A 276 1.13 11.69 -4.77
C MET A 276 2.62 11.46 -5.14
N PRO A 277 3.11 11.78 -6.35
CA PRO A 277 4.56 11.80 -6.65
C PRO A 277 5.41 12.73 -5.77
N ASP A 278 4.87 13.89 -5.34
CA ASP A 278 5.58 14.76 -4.38
C ASP A 278 5.73 14.08 -3.02
N MET A 279 4.66 13.45 -2.52
CA MET A 279 4.70 12.64 -1.30
C MET A 279 5.73 11.51 -1.40
N VAL A 280 5.74 10.76 -2.51
CA VAL A 280 6.72 9.68 -2.72
C VAL A 280 8.16 10.22 -2.70
N ARG A 281 8.43 11.35 -3.37
CA ARG A 281 9.75 11.99 -3.32
C ARG A 281 10.15 12.35 -1.89
N GLN A 282 9.23 12.95 -1.13
CA GLN A 282 9.48 13.37 0.24
C GLN A 282 9.78 12.18 1.16
N VAL A 283 8.92 11.16 1.18
CA VAL A 283 9.11 9.99 2.05
C VAL A 283 10.35 9.19 1.65
N MET A 284 10.62 9.03 0.35
CA MET A 284 11.82 8.33 -0.14
C MET A 284 13.11 9.07 0.21
N LYS A 285 13.09 10.40 0.21
CA LYS A 285 14.22 11.19 0.67
C LYS A 285 14.54 10.86 2.14
N VAL A 286 13.54 10.91 3.03
CA VAL A 286 13.73 10.63 4.46
C VAL A 286 14.23 9.21 4.69
N ILE A 287 13.57 8.22 4.10
CA ILE A 287 13.89 6.80 4.25
C ILE A 287 15.31 6.51 3.77
N THR A 288 15.65 6.96 2.56
CA THR A 288 16.96 6.70 1.94
C THR A 288 18.09 7.44 2.65
N ASP A 289 17.87 8.69 3.08
CA ASP A 289 18.89 9.46 3.81
C ASP A 289 19.22 8.85 5.18
N LYS A 290 18.24 8.22 5.83
CA LYS A 290 18.43 7.50 7.11
C LYS A 290 18.96 6.07 6.94
N GLY A 291 19.16 5.62 5.69
CA GLY A 291 19.71 4.31 5.39
C GLY A 291 18.71 3.16 5.52
N TYR A 292 17.40 3.45 5.36
CA TYR A 292 16.35 2.44 5.34
C TYR A 292 15.91 2.10 3.92
N ALA A 293 15.42 0.87 3.74
CA ALA A 293 14.71 0.42 2.55
C ALA A 293 13.21 0.29 2.83
N VAL A 294 12.39 0.27 1.78
CA VAL A 294 10.95 -0.04 1.92
C VAL A 294 10.74 -1.52 1.60
N ALA A 295 10.10 -2.23 2.52
CA ALA A 295 9.65 -3.60 2.31
C ALA A 295 8.12 -3.66 2.20
N ARG A 296 7.61 -4.76 1.65
CA ARG A 296 6.17 -5.01 1.58
C ARG A 296 5.67 -5.59 2.91
N LEU A 297 4.59 -5.02 3.46
CA LEU A 297 4.10 -5.39 4.78
C LEU A 297 3.68 -6.86 4.87
N GLU A 298 2.99 -7.38 3.84
CA GLU A 298 2.47 -8.76 3.87
C GLU A 298 3.55 -9.82 3.74
N ASP A 299 4.79 -9.46 3.44
CA ASP A 299 5.92 -10.39 3.46
C ASP A 299 6.35 -10.70 4.92
N TYR A 300 5.90 -9.88 5.88
CA TYR A 300 6.28 -9.99 7.30
C TYR A 300 5.08 -10.25 8.24
N VAL A 301 3.83 -10.17 7.74
CA VAL A 301 2.58 -10.33 8.52
C VAL A 301 1.70 -11.50 8.04
#